data_AF-A0A519BSW4-F1
#
_entry.id   AF-A0A519BSW4-F1
#
_cell.length_a   1.000
_cell.length_b   1.000
_cell.length_c   1.000
_cell.angle_alpha   90.00
_cell.angle_beta   90.00
_cell.angle_gamma   90.00
#
_symmetry.space_group_name_H-M   'P 1'
#
loop_
_entity.id
_entity.type
_entity.pdbx_description
1 polymer ?
#
loop_
_entity_poly.entity_id
_entity_poly.type
_entity_poly.pdbx_seq_one_letter_code
_entity_poly.pdbx_strand_id
1 'polypeptide(L)'
;MVRLASGSIPLGRLAVQPRRRAASPAVRITARMRRRTWGSISSLRFANRRPRRACRGCASYPPRRWRPVFVLDSVAFFTRRHPQGDLLTAPGVEQELVNRRSREYHAQLGAAGMQVASADAPAQERVAAAAQETGDAGVLSPVDAQLLALALERDATLITDDFAMQNVAAAMGIAWLPVETVGIAKQLRWRWTCSGCRQKWDEPHGECPTCGSELRRTRR
;
A
#
# COMPACT_ATOMS: atom_id res chain seq x y z
N MET A 1 66.60 -40.24 -34.28
CA MET A 1 65.92 -41.48 -33.82
C MET A 1 65.64 -41.38 -32.34
N VAL A 2 64.41 -41.01 -31.93
CA VAL A 2 63.67 -41.57 -30.76
C VAL A 2 62.20 -41.28 -31.06
N ARG A 3 61.39 -42.35 -31.17
CA ARG A 3 59.94 -42.32 -31.39
C ARG A 3 59.25 -41.82 -30.12
N LEU A 4 58.34 -40.85 -30.24
CA LEU A 4 57.32 -40.61 -29.22
C LEU A 4 55.96 -41.04 -29.77
N ALA A 5 55.34 -41.94 -29.01
CA ALA A 5 54.17 -42.69 -29.37
C ALA A 5 52.89 -41.84 -29.31
N SER A 6 52.04 -42.09 -30.29
CA SER A 6 50.68 -41.60 -30.45
C SER A 6 49.80 -42.09 -29.29
N GLY A 7 49.23 -41.16 -28.53
CA GLY A 7 48.25 -41.43 -27.48
C GLY A 7 46.97 -40.65 -27.76
N SER A 8 46.08 -41.22 -28.57
CA SER A 8 44.76 -40.68 -28.87
C SER A 8 43.82 -40.91 -27.69
N ILE A 9 43.42 -39.85 -27.00
CA ILE A 9 42.42 -39.90 -25.92
C ILE A 9 41.02 -39.93 -26.58
N PRO A 10 40.18 -40.96 -26.35
CA PRO A 10 38.83 -40.96 -26.88
C PRO A 10 37.94 -40.05 -26.02
N LEU A 11 37.43 -38.98 -26.63
CA LEU A 11 36.35 -38.16 -26.06
C LEU A 11 35.05 -38.98 -26.06
N GLY A 12 34.76 -39.64 -24.94
CA GLY A 12 33.48 -40.29 -24.70
C GLY A 12 32.35 -39.25 -24.65
N ARG A 13 31.42 -39.33 -25.61
CA ARG A 13 30.14 -38.60 -25.57
C ARG A 13 29.33 -39.07 -24.36
N LEU A 14 29.25 -38.25 -23.32
CA LEU A 14 28.24 -38.37 -22.27
C LEU A 14 26.86 -38.13 -22.88
N ALA A 15 26.12 -39.21 -23.13
CA ALA A 15 24.72 -39.17 -23.50
C ALA A 15 23.89 -38.60 -22.34
N VAL A 16 23.53 -37.33 -22.42
CA VAL A 16 22.56 -36.70 -21.52
C VAL A 16 21.19 -37.28 -21.84
N GLN A 17 20.69 -38.19 -21.00
CA GLN A 17 19.30 -38.64 -21.09
C GLN A 17 18.36 -37.46 -20.76
N PRO A 18 17.32 -37.21 -21.57
CA PRO A 18 16.31 -36.21 -21.22
C PRO A 18 15.51 -36.70 -20.02
N ARG A 19 15.59 -35.99 -18.90
CA ARG A 19 14.70 -36.20 -17.75
C ARG A 19 13.26 -36.01 -18.23
N ARG A 20 12.48 -37.09 -18.23
CA ARG A 20 11.03 -37.06 -18.44
C ARG A 20 10.42 -36.09 -17.41
N ARG A 21 9.83 -34.99 -17.88
CA ARG A 21 9.00 -34.12 -17.04
C ARG A 21 7.78 -34.94 -16.61
N ALA A 22 7.63 -35.18 -15.32
CA ALA A 22 6.38 -35.66 -14.77
C ALA A 22 5.28 -34.62 -15.04
N ALA A 23 4.19 -35.04 -15.68
CA ALA A 23 3.02 -34.22 -15.88
C ALA A 23 2.43 -33.85 -14.51
N SER A 24 2.28 -32.55 -14.24
CA SER A 24 1.50 -32.08 -13.10
C SER A 24 0.02 -32.39 -13.32
N PRO A 25 -0.72 -32.86 -12.31
CA PRO A 25 -2.13 -33.10 -12.45
C PRO A 25 -2.86 -31.76 -12.64
N ALA A 26 -3.67 -31.69 -13.70
CA ALA A 26 -4.53 -30.57 -14.01
C ALA A 26 -5.52 -30.33 -12.85
N VAL A 27 -5.35 -29.23 -12.13
CA VAL A 27 -6.36 -28.74 -11.21
C VAL A 27 -7.52 -28.18 -12.04
N ARG A 28 -8.59 -28.96 -12.14
CA ARG A 28 -9.89 -28.51 -12.65
C ARG A 28 -10.45 -27.47 -11.67
N ILE A 29 -10.28 -26.19 -11.99
CA ILE A 29 -11.02 -25.11 -11.35
C ILE A 29 -12.46 -25.17 -11.89
N THR A 30 -13.35 -25.78 -11.12
CA THR A 30 -14.78 -25.68 -11.38
C THR A 30 -15.23 -24.28 -11.00
N ALA A 31 -15.60 -23.50 -12.01
CA ALA A 31 -16.27 -22.22 -11.84
C ALA A 31 -17.61 -22.45 -11.13
N ARG A 32 -17.74 -21.93 -9.91
CA ARG A 32 -19.05 -21.63 -9.33
C ARG A 32 -19.01 -20.23 -8.73
N MET A 33 -19.16 -19.25 -9.62
CA MET A 33 -19.64 -17.91 -9.30
C MET A 33 -20.86 -18.02 -8.38
N ARG A 34 -20.69 -17.68 -7.11
CA ARG A 34 -21.78 -17.15 -6.31
C ARG A 34 -21.59 -15.65 -6.27
N ARG A 35 -22.39 -14.94 -7.05
CA ARG A 35 -22.67 -13.52 -6.87
C ARG A 35 -23.17 -13.36 -5.43
N ARG A 36 -22.30 -12.97 -4.52
CA ARG A 36 -22.73 -12.50 -3.20
C ARG A 36 -23.05 -11.03 -3.38
N THR A 37 -24.35 -10.80 -3.54
CA THR A 37 -25.00 -9.52 -3.30
C THR A 37 -24.46 -8.92 -2.01
N TRP A 38 -24.30 -7.60 -2.03
CA TRP A 38 -23.95 -6.79 -0.86
C TRP A 38 -24.89 -7.11 0.29
N GLY A 39 -24.44 -8.00 1.18
CA GLY A 39 -25.08 -8.34 2.43
C GLY A 39 -24.59 -7.39 3.50
N SER A 40 -25.51 -6.62 4.05
CA SER A 40 -25.38 -5.71 5.18
C SER A 40 -24.35 -6.18 6.22
N ILE A 41 -23.19 -5.51 6.28
CA ILE A 41 -22.29 -5.59 7.44
C ILE A 41 -22.76 -4.52 8.43
N SER A 42 -23.82 -4.87 9.16
CA SER A 42 -24.15 -4.24 10.44
C SER A 42 -23.32 -4.90 11.53
N SER A 43 -22.06 -4.49 11.71
CA SER A 43 -21.38 -4.41 13.03
C SER A 43 -19.91 -3.97 12.87
N LEU A 44 -19.69 -2.76 12.40
CA LEU A 44 -18.53 -1.99 12.86
C LEU A 44 -19.12 -0.86 13.67
N ARG A 45 -18.78 -0.83 14.96
CA ARG A 45 -19.10 0.28 15.86
C ARG A 45 -18.30 1.49 15.37
N PHE A 46 -18.79 2.12 14.30
CA PHE A 46 -18.60 3.54 14.10
C PHE A 46 -19.11 4.20 15.38
N ALA A 47 -18.22 4.82 16.14
CA ALA A 47 -18.60 5.75 17.19
C ALA A 47 -19.27 6.95 16.50
N ASN A 48 -20.52 6.74 16.12
CA ASN A 48 -21.38 7.65 15.43
C ASN A 48 -21.76 8.70 16.48
N ARG A 49 -20.97 9.77 16.60
CA ARG A 49 -21.37 10.98 17.34
C ARG A 49 -22.58 11.57 16.60
N ARG A 50 -23.77 11.05 16.89
CA ARG A 50 -25.04 11.59 16.40
C ARG A 50 -25.20 13.00 16.95
N PRO A 51 -25.40 14.04 16.13
CA PRO A 51 -25.88 15.30 16.65
C PRO A 51 -27.32 15.12 17.14
N ARG A 52 -27.65 15.81 18.24
CA ARG A 52 -29.02 15.90 18.76
C ARG A 52 -29.94 16.46 17.67
N ARG A 53 -31.14 15.88 17.58
CA ARG A 53 -32.21 16.08 16.57
C ARG A 53 -32.26 17.49 15.97
N ALA A 54 -32.16 17.59 14.64
CA ALA A 54 -32.54 18.79 13.90
C ALA A 54 -34.07 18.88 13.78
N CYS A 55 -34.59 20.10 13.94
CA CYS A 55 -36.02 20.42 13.84
C CYS A 55 -36.56 20.14 12.43
N ARG A 56 -37.82 19.69 12.35
CA ARG A 56 -38.55 19.54 11.09
C ARG A 56 -38.89 20.94 10.57
N GLY A 57 -38.56 21.26 9.31
CA GLY A 57 -39.28 22.32 8.58
C GLY A 57 -38.51 23.38 7.81
N CYS A 58 -37.24 23.21 7.45
CA CYS A 58 -36.57 24.16 6.53
C CYS A 58 -36.05 23.47 5.28
N ALA A 59 -36.71 23.74 4.15
CA ALA A 59 -36.27 23.43 2.80
C ALA A 59 -35.18 24.43 2.37
N SER A 60 -34.00 24.30 2.93
CA SER A 60 -32.78 24.94 2.46
C SER A 60 -31.67 23.89 2.52
N TYR A 61 -30.95 23.73 1.42
CA TYR A 61 -29.83 22.79 1.28
C TYR A 61 -29.03 22.66 2.59
N PRO A 62 -28.72 21.44 3.08
CA PRO A 62 -27.95 21.31 4.29
C PRO A 62 -26.64 22.09 4.13
N PRO A 63 -26.20 22.84 5.16
CA PRO A 63 -24.97 23.62 5.07
C PRO A 63 -23.80 22.71 4.67
N ARG A 64 -22.83 23.24 3.90
CA ARG A 64 -21.61 22.57 3.38
C ARG A 64 -20.76 21.80 4.42
N ARG A 65 -21.17 21.77 5.68
CA ARG A 65 -20.49 21.24 6.87
C ARG A 65 -20.45 19.70 7.00
N TRP A 66 -20.92 18.96 5.98
CA TRP A 66 -21.05 17.50 6.06
C TRP A 66 -20.51 16.79 4.81
N ARG A 67 -19.70 17.46 3.98
CA ARG A 67 -19.04 16.78 2.88
C ARG A 67 -17.85 16.02 3.46
N PRO A 68 -17.80 14.68 3.31
CA PRO A 68 -16.62 13.93 3.71
C PRO A 68 -15.42 14.40 2.90
N VAL A 69 -14.30 14.63 3.58
CA VAL A 69 -13.03 15.03 2.99
C VAL A 69 -12.18 13.79 2.79
N PHE A 70 -11.60 13.63 1.60
CA PHE A 70 -10.76 12.51 1.25
C PHE A 70 -9.40 12.99 0.77
N VAL A 71 -8.33 12.36 1.28
CA VAL A 71 -6.97 12.56 0.77
C VAL A 71 -6.64 11.41 -0.16
N LEU A 72 -6.26 11.74 -1.39
CA LEU A 72 -5.99 10.79 -2.46
C LEU A 72 -4.49 10.50 -2.57
N ASP A 73 -4.14 9.24 -2.43
CA ASP A 73 -2.82 8.70 -2.76
C ASP A 73 -2.72 8.37 -4.28
N SER A 74 -1.51 8.17 -4.77
CA SER A 74 -1.17 7.75 -6.14
C SER A 74 -2.04 6.58 -6.64
N VAL A 75 -2.34 5.61 -5.77
CA VAL A 75 -3.20 4.45 -6.11
C VAL A 75 -4.60 4.86 -6.56
N ALA A 76 -5.18 5.93 -6.00
CA ALA A 76 -6.50 6.43 -6.40
C ALA A 76 -6.48 6.97 -7.85
N PHE A 77 -5.36 7.56 -8.28
CA PHE A 77 -5.18 8.07 -9.63
C PHE A 77 -4.83 6.97 -10.65
N PHE A 78 -4.13 5.91 -10.24
CA PHE A 78 -3.87 4.74 -11.09
C PHE A 78 -5.16 3.96 -11.37
N THR A 79 -5.97 3.74 -10.34
CA THR A 79 -7.21 2.94 -10.43
C THR A 79 -8.42 3.77 -10.87
N ARG A 80 -8.35 5.10 -10.77
CA ARG A 80 -9.46 6.05 -10.99
C ARG A 80 -10.67 5.75 -10.09
N ARG A 81 -10.40 5.29 -8.88
CA ARG A 81 -11.41 4.93 -7.89
C ARG A 81 -11.21 5.79 -6.65
N HIS A 82 -12.23 6.59 -6.36
CA HIS A 82 -12.33 7.33 -5.11
C HIS A 82 -13.80 7.58 -4.80
N PRO A 83 -14.17 7.74 -3.52
CA PRO A 83 -15.51 8.17 -3.14
C PRO A 83 -15.81 9.61 -3.60
N GLN A 84 -17.10 9.97 -3.57
CA GLN A 84 -17.55 11.33 -3.83
C GLN A 84 -17.44 12.18 -2.56
N GLY A 85 -16.86 13.37 -2.66
CA GLY A 85 -16.65 14.26 -1.52
C GLY A 85 -15.75 15.44 -1.89
N ASP A 86 -15.19 16.09 -0.87
CA ASP A 86 -14.14 17.08 -1.06
C ASP A 86 -12.80 16.34 -1.18
N LEU A 87 -12.08 16.57 -2.28
CA LEU A 87 -10.88 15.80 -2.62
C LEU A 87 -9.64 16.66 -2.38
N LEU A 88 -8.67 16.07 -1.70
CA LEU A 88 -7.36 16.64 -1.40
C LEU A 88 -6.27 15.72 -1.93
N THR A 89 -5.13 16.31 -2.31
CA THR A 89 -3.89 15.56 -2.60
C THR A 89 -2.69 16.40 -2.20
N ALA A 90 -1.53 15.75 -2.06
CA ALA A 90 -0.26 16.42 -1.77
C ALA A 90 0.44 16.85 -3.08
N PRO A 91 1.21 17.95 -3.08
CA PRO A 91 1.92 18.43 -4.27
C PRO A 91 2.97 17.44 -4.81
N GLY A 92 3.47 16.52 -3.98
CA GLY A 92 4.43 15.50 -4.38
C GLY A 92 3.86 14.39 -5.28
N VAL A 93 2.54 14.15 -5.20
CA VAL A 93 1.89 13.00 -5.86
C VAL A 93 2.04 13.06 -7.38
N GLU A 94 1.97 14.25 -7.98
CA GLU A 94 2.09 14.39 -9.44
C GLU A 94 3.42 13.86 -9.98
N GLN A 95 4.51 13.96 -9.20
CA GLN A 95 5.81 13.44 -9.61
C GLN A 95 5.85 11.90 -9.65
N GLU A 96 5.04 11.22 -8.84
CA GLU A 96 4.93 9.76 -8.82
C GLU A 96 4.09 9.21 -9.99
N LEU A 97 3.19 10.03 -10.54
CA LEU A 97 2.32 9.64 -11.65
C LEU A 97 3.12 9.60 -12.95
N VAL A 98 3.84 8.51 -13.24
CA VAL A 98 4.60 8.35 -14.50
C VAL A 98 3.68 8.16 -15.73
N ASN A 99 2.48 7.62 -15.52
CA ASN A 99 1.55 7.30 -16.59
C ASN A 99 0.80 8.55 -17.08
N ARG A 100 0.87 8.83 -18.39
CA ARG A 100 0.14 9.94 -19.03
C ARG A 100 -1.35 9.96 -18.64
N ARG A 101 -2.00 8.79 -18.66
CA ARG A 101 -3.42 8.63 -18.31
C ARG A 101 -3.75 9.00 -16.86
N SER A 102 -2.81 8.84 -15.94
CA SER A 102 -2.99 9.18 -14.52
C SER A 102 -2.72 10.66 -14.27
N ARG A 103 -1.72 11.25 -14.95
CA ARG A 103 -1.49 12.70 -14.97
C ARG A 103 -2.68 13.48 -15.51
N GLU A 104 -3.22 13.04 -16.65
CA GLU A 104 -4.42 13.64 -17.24
C GLU A 104 -5.61 13.55 -16.28
N TYR A 105 -5.76 12.43 -15.57
CA TYR A 105 -6.83 12.27 -14.58
C TYR A 105 -6.64 13.16 -13.35
N HIS A 106 -5.41 13.28 -12.83
CA HIS A 106 -5.07 14.22 -11.77
C HIS A 106 -5.40 15.67 -12.16
N ALA A 107 -5.03 16.09 -13.37
CA ALA A 107 -5.35 17.41 -13.89
C ALA A 107 -6.87 17.64 -14.05
N GLN A 108 -7.60 16.63 -14.53
CA GLN A 108 -9.07 16.69 -14.63
C GLN A 108 -9.73 16.86 -13.26
N LEU A 109 -9.27 16.11 -12.24
CA LEU A 109 -9.78 16.27 -10.88
C LEU A 109 -9.46 17.65 -10.31
N GLY A 110 -8.27 18.19 -10.57
CA GLY A 110 -7.90 19.56 -10.22
C GLY A 110 -8.86 20.58 -10.83
N ALA A 111 -9.16 20.46 -12.13
CA ALA A 111 -10.15 21.31 -12.81
C ALA A 111 -11.58 21.14 -12.27
N ALA A 112 -11.92 19.94 -11.76
CA ALA A 112 -13.20 19.64 -11.14
C ALA A 112 -13.32 20.10 -9.67
N GLY A 113 -12.27 20.68 -9.10
CA GLY A 113 -12.27 21.25 -7.75
C GLY A 113 -11.55 20.44 -6.67
N MET A 114 -10.75 19.43 -7.04
CA MET A 114 -9.77 18.81 -6.13
C MET A 114 -8.71 19.84 -5.75
N GLN A 115 -8.35 19.87 -4.47
CA GLN A 115 -7.35 20.80 -3.93
C GLN A 115 -6.01 20.10 -3.74
N VAL A 116 -4.94 20.73 -4.22
CA VAL A 116 -3.56 20.33 -3.90
C VAL A 116 -3.10 21.17 -2.71
N ALA A 117 -2.76 20.53 -1.60
CA ALA A 117 -2.40 21.21 -0.36
C ALA A 117 -1.25 20.49 0.36
N SER A 118 -0.51 21.26 1.15
CA SER A 118 0.51 20.74 2.07
C SER A 118 0.02 20.91 3.50
N ALA A 119 0.40 19.98 4.37
CA ALA A 119 0.11 20.08 5.79
C ALA A 119 1.11 20.98 6.51
N ASP A 120 0.69 21.57 7.62
CA ASP A 120 1.52 22.39 8.50
C ASP A 120 2.59 21.56 9.23
N ALA A 121 3.68 22.22 9.64
CA ALA A 121 4.81 21.57 10.32
C ALA A 121 4.41 20.73 11.56
N PRO A 122 3.48 21.16 12.44
CA PRO A 122 3.07 20.35 13.59
C PRO A 122 2.40 19.03 13.20
N ALA A 123 1.67 19.00 12.08
CA ALA A 123 1.06 17.76 11.59
C ALA A 123 2.13 16.82 11.04
N GLN A 124 3.12 17.35 10.32
CA GLN A 124 4.25 16.58 9.80
C GLN A 124 5.10 15.98 10.93
N GLU A 125 5.40 16.73 11.99
CA GLU A 125 6.14 16.25 13.16
C GLU A 125 5.40 15.11 13.87
N ARG A 126 4.08 15.23 14.04
CA ARG A 126 3.26 14.17 14.63
C ARG A 126 3.27 12.88 13.81
N VAL A 127 3.22 13.00 12.49
CA VAL A 127 3.33 11.83 11.59
C VAL A 127 4.72 11.21 11.68
N ALA A 128 5.79 12.02 11.71
CA ALA A 128 7.15 11.52 11.84
C ALA A 128 7.34 10.74 13.16
N ALA A 129 6.83 11.26 14.27
CA ALA A 129 6.86 10.56 15.56
C ALA A 129 6.07 9.24 15.51
N ALA A 130 4.84 9.25 14.97
CA ALA A 130 4.03 8.04 14.85
C ALA A 130 4.69 6.99 13.94
N ALA A 131 5.32 7.41 12.85
CA ALA A 131 6.05 6.51 11.95
C ALA A 131 7.28 5.87 12.63
N GLN A 132 7.94 6.59 13.54
CA GLN A 132 9.01 6.03 14.35
C GLN A 132 8.46 4.98 15.34
N GLU A 133 7.33 5.29 16.00
CA GLU A 133 6.68 4.37 16.93
C GLU A 133 6.18 3.07 16.27
N THR A 134 5.66 3.14 15.04
CA THR A 134 5.23 1.94 14.31
C THR A 134 6.40 1.20 13.63
N GLY A 135 7.58 1.82 13.55
CA GLY A 135 8.74 1.28 12.83
C GLY A 135 8.57 1.34 11.30
N ASP A 136 7.74 2.26 10.80
CA ASP A 136 7.50 2.49 9.36
C ASP A 136 8.26 3.72 8.82
N ALA A 137 8.92 4.52 9.67
CA ALA A 137 9.63 5.74 9.27
C ALA A 137 10.72 5.53 8.20
N GLY A 138 11.40 4.39 8.19
CA GLY A 138 12.42 4.06 7.19
C GLY A 138 11.86 3.58 5.84
N VAL A 139 10.55 3.38 5.74
CA VAL A 139 9.88 2.85 4.54
C VAL A 139 9.01 3.91 3.87
N LEU A 140 8.38 4.79 4.65
CA LEU A 140 7.53 5.85 4.12
C LEU A 140 8.32 6.83 3.25
N SER A 141 7.77 7.12 2.07
CA SER A 141 8.29 8.18 1.22
C SER A 141 7.98 9.57 1.80
N PRO A 142 8.69 10.62 1.37
CA PRO A 142 8.34 11.99 1.76
C PRO A 142 6.91 12.39 1.36
N VAL A 143 6.40 11.86 0.23
CA VAL A 143 5.04 12.11 -0.25
C VAL A 143 4.02 11.40 0.63
N ASP A 144 4.30 10.16 1.05
CA ASP A 144 3.44 9.39 1.95
C ASP A 144 3.26 10.11 3.29
N ALA A 145 4.36 10.62 3.85
CA ALA A 145 4.35 11.39 5.09
C ALA A 145 3.53 12.69 4.95
N GLN A 146 3.61 13.37 3.81
CA GLN A 146 2.79 14.55 3.52
C GLN A 146 1.31 14.22 3.41
N LEU A 147 0.94 13.11 2.74
CA LEU A 147 -0.44 12.66 2.62
C LEU A 147 -1.04 12.29 3.98
N LEU A 148 -0.28 11.58 4.82
CA LEU A 148 -0.67 11.27 6.20
C LEU A 148 -0.86 12.54 7.03
N ALA A 149 0.05 13.52 6.91
CA ALA A 149 -0.03 14.77 7.65
C ALA A 149 -1.24 15.60 7.20
N LEU A 150 -1.51 15.63 5.90
CA LEU A 150 -2.67 16.33 5.34
C LEU A 150 -3.98 15.68 5.79
N ALA A 151 -4.03 14.35 5.83
CA ALA A 151 -5.19 13.62 6.33
C ALA A 151 -5.45 13.91 7.82
N LEU A 152 -4.38 13.97 8.63
CA LEU A 152 -4.47 14.31 10.05
C LEU A 152 -4.98 15.74 10.27
N GLU A 153 -4.40 16.72 9.58
CA GLU A 153 -4.75 18.13 9.74
C GLU A 153 -6.20 18.42 9.35
N ARG A 154 -6.66 17.80 8.26
CA ARG A 154 -7.98 18.06 7.67
C ARG A 154 -9.08 17.13 8.19
N ASP A 155 -8.79 16.28 9.17
CA ASP A 155 -9.70 15.23 9.67
C ASP A 155 -10.31 14.43 8.51
N ALA A 156 -9.46 14.12 7.52
CA ALA A 156 -9.87 13.54 6.25
C ALA A 156 -9.61 12.04 6.21
N THR A 157 -10.38 11.33 5.39
CA THR A 157 -10.18 9.90 5.17
C THR A 157 -9.12 9.68 4.09
N LEU A 158 -8.04 8.99 4.44
CA LEU A 158 -6.95 8.65 3.53
C LEU A 158 -7.33 7.47 2.62
N ILE A 159 -7.21 7.66 1.31
CA ILE A 159 -7.44 6.60 0.34
C ILE A 159 -6.08 6.02 -0.05
N THR A 160 -5.73 4.83 0.45
CA THR A 160 -4.44 4.18 0.16
C THR A 160 -4.53 2.66 0.30
N ASP A 161 -3.74 1.94 -0.49
CA ASP A 161 -3.55 0.49 -0.37
C ASP A 161 -2.22 0.11 0.31
N ASP A 162 -1.38 1.10 0.66
CA ASP A 162 -0.08 0.82 1.29
C ASP A 162 -0.25 0.44 2.78
N PHE A 163 0.31 -0.70 3.16
CA PHE A 163 0.22 -1.21 4.53
C PHE A 163 1.03 -0.39 5.56
N ALA A 164 2.14 0.24 5.16
CA ALA A 164 2.90 1.14 6.02
C ALA A 164 2.09 2.42 6.32
N MET A 165 1.48 3.02 5.29
CA MET A 165 0.59 4.17 5.48
C MET A 165 -0.64 3.81 6.33
N GLN A 166 -1.28 2.66 6.08
CA GLN A 166 -2.42 2.19 6.87
C GLN A 166 -2.04 1.94 8.34
N ASN A 167 -0.83 1.43 8.61
CA ASN A 167 -0.32 1.22 9.96
C ASN A 167 -0.19 2.55 10.73
N VAL A 168 0.45 3.54 10.13
CA VAL A 168 0.63 4.87 10.74
C VAL A 168 -0.71 5.58 10.90
N ALA A 169 -1.57 5.53 9.87
CA ALA A 169 -2.92 6.07 9.94
C ALA A 169 -3.72 5.44 11.11
N ALA A 170 -3.66 4.11 11.27
CA ALA A 170 -4.31 3.42 12.37
C ALA A 170 -3.74 3.79 13.74
N ALA A 171 -2.41 3.97 13.86
CA ALA A 171 -1.78 4.41 15.11
C ALA A 171 -2.21 5.83 15.50
N MET A 172 -2.41 6.71 14.52
CA MET A 172 -2.80 8.12 14.72
C MET A 172 -4.31 8.33 14.80
N GLY A 173 -5.13 7.29 14.59
CA GLY A 173 -6.58 7.40 14.54
C GLY A 173 -7.13 8.07 13.28
N ILE A 174 -6.33 8.15 12.21
CA ILE A 174 -6.75 8.66 10.91
C ILE A 174 -7.62 7.61 10.22
N ALA A 175 -8.79 8.01 9.73
CA ALA A 175 -9.64 7.13 8.94
C ALA A 175 -8.97 6.83 7.59
N TRP A 176 -9.03 5.58 7.14
CA TRP A 176 -8.49 5.19 5.83
C TRP A 176 -9.42 4.21 5.12
N LEU A 177 -9.35 4.19 3.78
CA LEU A 177 -10.08 3.27 2.93
C LEU A 177 -9.13 2.66 1.88
N PRO A 178 -9.12 1.31 1.74
CA PRO A 178 -8.39 0.64 0.68
C PRO A 178 -9.15 0.76 -0.65
N VAL A 179 -8.44 0.64 -1.77
CA VAL A 179 -9.03 0.76 -3.11
C VAL A 179 -9.22 -0.62 -3.76
N GLU A 180 -8.15 -1.41 -3.80
CA GLU A 180 -8.16 -2.75 -4.38
C GLU A 180 -8.05 -3.85 -3.31
N THR A 181 -7.45 -3.54 -2.17
CA THR A 181 -7.17 -4.52 -1.12
C THR A 181 -8.30 -4.62 -0.09
N VAL A 182 -8.25 -5.65 0.76
CA VAL A 182 -9.18 -5.80 1.90
C VAL A 182 -8.81 -4.82 3.05
N GLY A 183 -7.64 -4.16 2.97
CA GLY A 183 -7.10 -3.33 4.05
C GLY A 183 -6.54 -4.13 5.23
N ILE A 184 -5.87 -3.44 6.17
CA ILE A 184 -5.44 -4.06 7.42
C ILE A 184 -6.61 -4.34 8.38
N ALA A 185 -6.68 -5.56 8.91
CA ALA A 185 -7.64 -5.91 9.96
C ALA A 185 -7.14 -5.58 11.39
N LYS A 186 -5.82 -5.48 11.55
CA LYS A 186 -5.12 -5.16 12.79
C LYS A 186 -3.76 -4.53 12.46
N GLN A 187 -3.21 -3.75 13.38
CA GLN A 187 -1.87 -3.18 13.21
C GLN A 187 -0.86 -4.29 12.88
N LEU A 188 -0.14 -4.12 11.78
CA LEU A 188 0.85 -5.07 11.31
C LEU A 188 2.17 -4.78 12.02
N ARG A 189 2.69 -5.79 12.71
CA ARG A 189 4.07 -5.76 13.22
C ARG A 189 4.99 -6.40 12.19
N TRP A 190 6.08 -5.72 11.90
CA TRP A 190 7.05 -6.14 10.92
C TRP A 190 8.35 -6.52 11.61
N ARG A 191 9.10 -7.42 10.97
CA ARG A 191 10.47 -7.76 11.31
C ARG A 191 11.27 -7.95 10.03
N TRP A 192 12.58 -7.81 10.11
CA TRP A 192 13.48 -8.08 9.01
C TRP A 192 13.92 -9.54 9.06
N THR A 193 13.95 -10.21 7.93
CA THR A 193 14.36 -11.62 7.82
C THR A 193 15.35 -11.77 6.69
N CYS A 194 16.51 -12.31 7.00
CA CYS A 194 17.56 -12.52 6.02
C CYS A 194 17.14 -13.55 4.96
N SER A 195 17.38 -13.23 3.69
CA SER A 195 17.13 -14.13 2.56
C SER A 195 18.03 -15.37 2.55
N GLY A 196 19.26 -15.27 3.08
CA GLY A 196 20.23 -16.37 3.17
C GLY A 196 20.08 -17.20 4.45
N CYS A 197 20.53 -16.65 5.58
CA CYS A 197 20.58 -17.37 6.86
C CYS A 197 19.23 -17.46 7.60
N ARG A 198 18.19 -16.76 7.13
CA ARG A 198 16.84 -16.70 7.75
C ARG A 198 16.80 -16.14 9.17
N GLN A 199 17.89 -15.52 9.63
CA GLN A 199 17.91 -14.81 10.90
C GLN A 199 16.96 -13.61 10.88
N LYS A 200 16.34 -13.34 12.03
CA LYS A 200 15.32 -12.32 12.20
C LYS A 200 15.85 -11.17 13.04
N TRP A 201 15.52 -9.95 12.64
CA TRP A 201 15.93 -8.72 13.29
C TRP A 201 14.71 -7.82 13.45
N ASP A 202 14.56 -7.18 14.60
CA ASP A 202 13.47 -6.22 14.82
C ASP A 202 13.83 -4.84 14.24
N GLU A 203 15.11 -4.52 14.15
CA GLU A 203 15.63 -3.28 13.56
C GLU A 203 16.02 -3.47 12.09
N PRO A 204 15.89 -2.42 11.25
CA PRO A 204 16.39 -2.45 9.89
C PRO A 204 17.91 -2.51 9.91
N HIS A 205 18.48 -3.53 9.30
CA HIS A 205 19.90 -3.56 8.94
C HIS A 205 19.96 -3.55 7.41
N GLY A 206 20.79 -2.68 6.82
CA GLY A 206 20.92 -2.61 5.36
C GLY A 206 21.28 -3.98 4.76
N GLU A 207 22.18 -4.70 5.44
CA GLU A 207 22.58 -6.07 5.11
C GLU A 207 22.56 -6.94 6.36
N CYS A 208 22.47 -8.26 6.18
CA CYS A 208 22.49 -9.19 7.30
C CYS A 208 23.87 -9.19 8.00
N PRO A 209 23.97 -8.89 9.31
CA PRO A 209 25.26 -8.89 10.03
C PRO A 209 25.93 -10.27 10.08
N THR A 210 25.16 -11.34 9.90
CA THR A 210 25.66 -12.71 9.99
C THR A 210 26.20 -13.25 8.66
N CYS A 211 25.60 -12.86 7.52
CA CYS A 211 25.94 -13.46 6.22
C CYS A 211 25.97 -12.49 5.04
N GLY A 212 25.83 -11.19 5.27
CA GLY A 212 25.88 -10.14 4.24
C GLY A 212 24.74 -10.14 3.22
N SER A 213 23.77 -11.05 3.34
CA SER A 213 22.64 -11.11 2.39
C SER A 213 21.59 -10.04 2.69
N GLU A 214 20.81 -9.69 1.66
CA GLU A 214 19.71 -8.73 1.75
C GLU A 214 18.65 -9.17 2.79
N LEU A 215 18.18 -8.21 3.59
CA LEU A 215 17.08 -8.41 4.53
C LEU A 215 15.73 -8.11 3.86
N ARG A 216 14.77 -9.01 4.04
CA ARG A 216 13.39 -8.83 3.58
C ARG A 216 12.46 -8.56 4.75
N ARG A 217 11.57 -7.59 4.60
CA ARG A 217 10.52 -7.31 5.58
C ARG A 217 9.50 -8.46 5.58
N THR A 218 9.29 -9.09 6.73
CA THR A 218 8.27 -10.13 6.91
C THR A 218 7.36 -9.78 8.07
N ARG A 219 6.12 -10.26 8.01
CA ARG A 219 5.16 -10.09 9.11
C ARG A 219 5.61 -10.90 10.32
N ARG A 220 5.50 -10.31 11.51
CA ARG A 220 5.74 -10.99 12.79
C ARG A 220 4.73 -12.10 13.05
#